data_AF-A0A2V4IF37-F1
#
_entry.id   AF-A0A2V4IF37-F1
#
_cell.length_a   1.000
_cell.length_b   1.000
_cell.length_c   1.000
_cell.angle_alpha   90.00
_cell.angle_beta   90.00
_cell.angle_gamma   90.00
#
_symmetry.space_group_name_H-M   'P 1'
#
loop_
_entity.id
_entity.type
_entity.pdbx_description
1 polymer ?
#
loop_
_entity_poly.entity_id
_entity_poly.type
_entity_poly.pdbx_seq_one_letter_code
_entity_poly.pdbx_strand_id
1 'polypeptide(L)'
;MKRRVAVFTGTRAEYGLLYWLIREIQASDDLELQLIAGCMHFSPEFGETWRQIEADGISIDAKVEMLLSSNTDVGTAKSMGLGTLGFADALDRLRPDLLVVLGDRFEALSIAQVALVMRIPLVHLHGGELSEGAYDDAIRHAISKMAYLHFVAAEPYRRRVIQMGEHPSRVFNVGAVGLDHLKRTERMSLVELQQSLSFDLSRPFFMVTYHPVTLLEEDPEASFEALLQALDAFPEHAVVITYPNADNGGRAIIPRLEAYAAAHPQRVLAIPSLGFRRYLSVVPLAAAVIGNSSSGIIEVPAFGVPTVNIGARQAGRLSAESVLDCEPTSQGITQAIEKVLSPAFADVCRDVVNPYGQGDAAASIARVLETCDLSGHKSFYDLD
;
A
#
# COMPACT_ATOMS: atom_id res chain seq x y z
N MET A 1 21.34 23.72 11.67
CA MET A 1 19.88 23.97 11.62
C MET A 1 19.27 22.71 11.06
N LYS A 2 18.21 22.17 11.70
CA LYS A 2 17.55 20.95 11.21
C LYS A 2 16.92 21.23 9.84
N ARG A 3 17.00 20.25 8.95
CA ARG A 3 16.34 20.29 7.64
C ARG A 3 14.87 19.92 7.82
N ARG A 4 13.95 20.78 7.36
CA ARG A 4 12.51 20.59 7.49
C ARG A 4 11.99 19.68 6.39
N VAL A 5 11.54 18.49 6.76
CA VAL A 5 11.02 17.47 5.85
C VAL A 5 9.51 17.37 6.04
N ALA A 6 8.77 17.90 5.07
CA ALA A 6 7.34 17.66 5.00
C ALA A 6 7.08 16.23 4.50
N VAL A 7 6.20 15.50 5.16
CA VAL A 7 5.66 14.21 4.71
C VAL A 7 4.17 14.40 4.45
N PHE A 8 3.72 14.07 3.25
CA PHE A 8 2.29 14.06 2.92
C PHE A 8 1.69 12.67 3.15
N THR A 9 0.48 12.65 3.70
CA THR A 9 -0.36 11.46 3.74
C THR A 9 -1.82 11.79 3.44
N GLY A 10 -2.42 11.08 2.49
CA GLY A 10 -3.81 11.23 2.08
C GLY A 10 -4.73 10.09 2.54
N THR A 11 -4.17 8.93 2.88
CA THR A 11 -4.95 7.73 3.24
C THR A 11 -4.33 6.94 4.38
N ARG A 12 -5.16 6.15 5.07
CA ARG A 12 -4.68 5.21 6.10
C ARG A 12 -3.66 4.21 5.57
N ALA A 13 -3.83 3.74 4.32
CA ALA A 13 -2.95 2.74 3.73
C ALA A 13 -1.55 3.33 3.49
N GLU A 14 -1.48 4.49 2.86
CA GLU A 14 -0.24 5.24 2.64
C GLU A 14 0.43 5.63 3.96
N TYR A 15 -0.32 6.17 4.93
CA TYR A 15 0.19 6.48 6.27
C TYR A 15 0.84 5.26 6.92
N GLY A 16 0.20 4.09 6.82
CA GLY A 16 0.75 2.84 7.31
C GLY A 16 2.11 2.54 6.71
N LEU A 17 2.25 2.61 5.38
CA LEU A 17 3.54 2.39 4.70
C LEU A 17 4.61 3.41 5.12
N LEU A 18 4.22 4.67 5.32
CA LEU A 18 5.13 5.77 5.70
C LEU A 18 5.51 5.78 7.18
N TYR A 19 4.84 5.00 8.04
CA TYR A 19 4.94 5.10 9.49
C TYR A 19 6.38 5.09 10.00
N TRP A 20 7.18 4.11 9.57
CA TRP A 20 8.55 3.99 10.04
C TRP A 20 9.48 5.08 9.47
N LEU A 21 9.22 5.58 8.26
CA LEU A 21 9.95 6.74 7.73
C LEU A 21 9.64 8.01 8.55
N ILE A 22 8.37 8.23 8.89
CA ILE A 22 7.96 9.33 9.76
C ILE A 22 8.69 9.24 11.11
N ARG A 23 8.78 8.03 11.70
CA ARG A 23 9.50 7.79 12.94
C ARG A 23 11.01 8.04 12.83
N GLU A 24 11.65 7.62 11.74
CA GLU A 24 13.07 7.91 11.50
C GLU A 24 13.34 9.41 11.41
N ILE A 25 12.52 10.15 10.66
CA ILE A 25 12.64 11.61 10.54
C ILE A 25 12.43 12.27 11.91
N GLN A 26 11.43 11.83 12.68
CA GLN A 26 11.15 12.37 14.02
C GLN A 26 12.29 12.10 15.02
N ALA A 27 13.00 10.97 14.87
CA ALA A 27 14.12 10.58 15.74
C ALA A 27 15.47 11.21 15.36
N SER A 28 15.59 11.79 14.16
CA SER A 28 16.85 12.35 13.67
C SER A 28 17.19 13.70 14.33
N ASP A 29 18.49 13.88 14.63
CA ASP A 29 19.02 15.15 15.11
C ASP A 29 19.23 16.18 14.00
N ASP A 30 19.24 15.74 12.74
CA ASP A 30 19.48 16.59 11.56
C ASP A 30 18.18 16.95 10.81
N LEU A 31 17.09 16.23 11.07
CA LEU A 31 15.79 16.43 10.42
C LEU A 31 14.72 16.95 11.39
N GLU A 32 13.80 17.73 10.84
CA GLU A 32 12.59 18.20 11.50
C GLU A 32 11.37 17.73 10.69
N LEU A 33 10.57 16.83 11.28
CA LEU A 33 9.33 16.35 10.67
C LEU A 33 8.29 17.46 10.61
N GLN A 34 7.64 17.60 9.45
CA GLN A 34 6.37 18.31 9.30
C GLN A 34 5.37 17.35 8.65
N LEU A 35 4.23 17.08 9.28
CA LEU A 35 3.22 16.18 8.72
C LEU A 35 2.05 16.96 8.11
N ILE A 36 1.80 16.71 6.82
CA ILE A 36 0.63 17.22 6.10
C ILE A 36 -0.34 16.06 5.90
N ALA A 37 -1.48 16.11 6.57
CA ALA A 37 -2.55 15.15 6.35
C ALA A 37 -3.63 15.77 5.45
N GLY A 38 -4.21 14.99 4.54
CA GLY A 38 -5.34 15.42 3.73
C GLY A 38 -6.25 14.29 3.27
N CYS A 39 -7.09 14.59 2.28
CA CYS A 39 -7.92 13.61 1.56
C CYS A 39 -8.77 12.71 2.49
N MET A 40 -8.61 11.39 2.40
CA MET A 40 -9.45 10.40 3.09
C MET A 40 -9.29 10.44 4.60
N HIS A 41 -8.18 11.00 5.13
CA HIS A 41 -7.99 11.10 6.57
C HIS A 41 -9.12 11.86 7.26
N PHE A 42 -9.67 12.91 6.63
CA PHE A 42 -10.72 13.76 7.22
C PHE A 42 -12.14 13.37 6.81
N SER A 43 -12.31 12.31 6.02
CA SER A 43 -13.65 11.85 5.65
C SER A 43 -14.25 10.96 6.74
N PRO A 44 -15.46 11.26 7.24
CA PRO A 44 -16.20 10.36 8.13
C PRO A 44 -16.46 8.98 7.50
N GLU A 45 -16.68 8.94 6.17
CA GLU A 45 -16.91 7.69 5.43
C GLU A 45 -15.71 6.74 5.53
N PHE A 46 -14.49 7.29 5.61
CA PHE A 46 -13.26 6.52 5.72
C PHE A 46 -12.73 6.44 7.15
N GLY A 47 -13.56 6.79 8.14
CA GLY A 47 -13.30 6.57 9.56
C GLY A 47 -12.42 7.61 10.24
N GLU A 48 -12.31 8.83 9.69
CA GLU A 48 -11.56 9.94 10.28
C GLU A 48 -10.15 9.54 10.74
N THR A 49 -9.41 8.87 9.85
CA THR A 49 -8.15 8.19 10.21
C THR A 49 -7.02 9.13 10.62
N TRP A 50 -7.19 10.45 10.53
CA TRP A 50 -6.31 11.43 11.18
C TRP A 50 -6.20 11.22 12.70
N ARG A 51 -7.26 10.70 13.34
CA ARG A 51 -7.26 10.41 14.79
C ARG A 51 -6.26 9.32 15.15
N GLN A 52 -6.04 8.34 14.27
CA GLN A 52 -5.05 7.30 14.47
C GLN A 52 -3.63 7.87 14.44
N ILE A 53 -3.37 8.82 13.52
CA ILE A 53 -2.07 9.51 13.44
C ILE A 53 -1.75 10.21 14.76
N GLU A 54 -2.71 10.96 15.32
CA GLU A 54 -2.52 11.64 16.60
C GLU A 54 -2.39 10.64 17.77
N ALA A 55 -3.16 9.54 17.75
CA ALA A 55 -3.06 8.46 18.75
C ALA A 55 -1.70 7.75 18.72
N ASP A 56 -1.04 7.71 17.58
CA ASP A 56 0.33 7.21 17.44
C ASP A 56 1.39 8.21 17.97
N GLY A 57 0.97 9.37 18.47
CA GLY A 57 1.85 10.41 19.01
C GLY A 57 2.56 11.23 17.93
N ILE A 58 1.95 11.35 16.75
CA ILE A 58 2.47 12.15 15.64
C ILE A 58 1.59 13.39 15.47
N SER A 59 2.20 14.57 15.57
CA SER A 59 1.50 15.84 15.36
C SER A 59 1.27 16.10 13.87
N ILE A 60 0.10 16.66 13.53
CA ILE A 60 -0.26 17.08 12.17
C ILE A 60 -0.10 18.59 12.06
N ASP A 61 0.87 19.06 11.30
CA ASP A 61 1.21 20.49 11.12
C ASP A 61 0.29 21.21 10.11
N ALA A 62 -0.30 20.46 9.18
CA ALA A 62 -1.34 20.95 8.29
C ALA A 62 -2.40 19.90 8.02
N LYS A 63 -3.67 20.33 8.15
CA LYS A 63 -4.87 19.54 7.85
C LYS A 63 -5.51 20.14 6.60
N VAL A 64 -5.63 19.37 5.52
CA VAL A 64 -6.22 19.82 4.25
C VAL A 64 -7.43 18.97 3.89
N GLU A 65 -8.62 19.47 4.23
CA GLU A 65 -9.89 18.87 3.82
C GLU A 65 -10.16 19.19 2.34
N MET A 66 -10.17 18.16 1.50
CA MET A 66 -10.24 18.34 0.04
C MET A 66 -11.25 17.43 -0.66
N LEU A 67 -11.74 16.38 -0.01
CA LEU A 67 -12.67 15.43 -0.62
C LEU A 67 -14.09 16.00 -0.67
N LEU A 68 -14.66 16.02 -1.86
CA LEU A 68 -16.09 16.19 -2.03
C LEU A 68 -16.83 14.88 -1.73
N SER A 69 -18.02 14.99 -1.15
CA SER A 69 -18.96 13.86 -1.02
C SER A 69 -19.60 13.55 -2.38
N SER A 70 -18.81 12.95 -3.27
CA SER A 70 -19.20 12.63 -4.65
C SER A 70 -18.36 11.47 -5.17
N ASN A 71 -19.03 10.44 -5.71
CA ASN A 71 -18.40 9.25 -6.28
C ASN A 71 -18.30 9.32 -7.81
N THR A 72 -18.17 10.53 -8.38
CA THR A 72 -17.98 10.72 -9.82
C THR A 72 -16.56 11.17 -10.13
N ASP A 73 -16.12 10.92 -11.35
CA ASP A 73 -14.87 11.44 -11.92
C ASP A 73 -14.75 12.98 -11.78
N VAL A 74 -15.84 13.71 -12.02
CA VAL A 74 -15.93 15.15 -11.79
C VAL A 74 -15.75 15.51 -10.32
N GLY A 75 -16.29 14.70 -9.39
CA GLY A 75 -16.10 14.85 -7.96
C GLY A 75 -14.64 14.72 -7.55
N THR A 76 -13.95 13.71 -8.07
CA THR A 76 -12.50 13.51 -7.87
C THR A 76 -11.69 14.68 -8.43
N ALA A 77 -11.96 15.09 -9.68
CA ALA A 77 -11.25 16.22 -10.30
C ALA A 77 -11.43 17.54 -9.54
N LYS A 78 -12.64 17.82 -9.04
CA LYS A 78 -12.88 18.99 -8.17
C LYS A 78 -12.15 18.87 -6.84
N SER A 79 -12.08 17.68 -6.26
CA SER A 79 -11.34 17.42 -5.02
C SER A 79 -9.84 17.71 -5.19
N MET A 80 -9.25 17.36 -6.34
CA MET A 80 -7.87 17.74 -6.68
C MET A 80 -7.67 19.26 -6.72
N GLY A 81 -8.65 19.99 -7.28
CA GLY A 81 -8.65 21.45 -7.31
C GLY A 81 -8.67 22.05 -5.90
N LEU A 82 -9.53 21.54 -5.01
CA LEU A 82 -9.58 21.96 -3.61
C LEU A 82 -8.27 21.65 -2.87
N GLY A 83 -7.71 20.46 -3.08
CA GLY A 83 -6.41 20.09 -2.53
C GLY A 83 -5.32 21.04 -2.96
N THR A 84 -5.26 21.38 -4.24
CA THR A 84 -4.27 22.33 -4.80
C THR A 84 -4.34 23.69 -4.10
N LEU A 85 -5.54 24.21 -3.84
CA LEU A 85 -5.72 25.47 -3.09
C LEU A 85 -5.21 25.35 -1.65
N GLY A 86 -5.65 24.32 -0.92
CA GLY A 86 -5.26 24.12 0.49
C GLY A 86 -3.78 23.80 0.67
N PHE A 87 -3.17 23.06 -0.26
CA PHE A 87 -1.75 22.74 -0.23
C PHE A 87 -0.86 23.96 -0.49
N ALA A 88 -1.32 24.93 -1.32
CA ALA A 88 -0.59 26.17 -1.51
C ALA A 88 -0.43 26.93 -0.18
N ASP A 89 -1.52 27.11 0.55
CA ASP A 89 -1.51 27.79 1.86
C ASP A 89 -0.74 27.00 2.93
N ALA A 90 -0.85 25.67 2.92
CA ALA A 90 -0.11 24.81 3.84
C ALA A 90 1.40 24.89 3.61
N LEU A 91 1.86 24.77 2.36
CA LEU A 91 3.28 24.79 2.01
C LEU A 91 3.89 26.19 2.18
N ASP A 92 3.14 27.26 1.94
CA ASP A 92 3.60 28.64 2.21
C ASP A 92 3.83 28.89 3.71
N ARG A 93 2.97 28.32 4.57
CA ARG A 93 3.14 28.41 6.02
C ARG A 93 4.30 27.56 6.53
N LEU A 94 4.38 26.31 6.12
CA LEU A 94 5.37 25.34 6.62
C LEU A 94 6.78 25.59 6.05
N ARG A 95 6.86 26.09 4.81
CA ARG A 95 8.08 26.33 4.03
C ARG A 95 9.08 25.17 4.10
N PRO A 96 8.71 23.91 3.83
CA PRO A 96 9.61 22.79 3.98
C PRO A 96 10.84 22.89 3.06
N ASP A 97 11.94 22.29 3.47
CA ASP A 97 13.14 22.17 2.63
C ASP A 97 13.00 20.98 1.63
N LEU A 98 12.19 19.97 2.00
CA LEU A 98 11.86 18.79 1.19
C LEU A 98 10.40 18.38 1.42
N LEU A 99 9.72 17.87 0.39
CA LEU A 99 8.42 17.23 0.52
C LEU A 99 8.50 15.75 0.11
N VAL A 100 8.06 14.84 0.98
CA VAL A 100 7.96 13.39 0.72
C VAL A 100 6.52 13.04 0.34
N VAL A 101 6.37 12.32 -0.77
CA VAL A 101 5.10 11.80 -1.28
C VAL A 101 5.30 10.34 -1.69
N LEU A 102 4.32 9.48 -1.40
CA LEU A 102 4.34 8.06 -1.75
C LEU A 102 3.26 7.74 -2.78
N GLY A 103 3.60 6.89 -3.75
CA GLY A 103 2.62 6.32 -4.66
C GLY A 103 2.16 7.29 -5.74
N ASP A 104 0.87 7.29 -6.02
CA ASP A 104 0.32 7.60 -7.35
C ASP A 104 -1.13 8.08 -7.35
N ARG A 105 -1.69 8.37 -6.18
CA ARG A 105 -3.08 8.82 -6.08
C ARG A 105 -3.24 10.28 -6.50
N PHE A 106 -4.47 10.66 -6.82
CA PHE A 106 -4.79 12.00 -7.31
C PHE A 106 -4.43 13.11 -6.30
N GLU A 107 -4.55 12.87 -5.00
CA GLU A 107 -4.16 13.82 -3.95
C GLU A 107 -2.63 14.00 -3.88
N ALA A 108 -1.86 12.94 -4.12
CA ALA A 108 -0.40 12.98 -4.22
C ALA A 108 0.04 13.82 -5.42
N LEU A 109 -0.63 13.69 -6.56
CA LEU A 109 -0.43 14.56 -7.72
C LEU A 109 -0.73 16.03 -7.39
N SER A 110 -1.79 16.25 -6.62
CA SER A 110 -2.29 17.59 -6.28
C SER A 110 -1.29 18.37 -5.43
N ILE A 111 -0.63 17.72 -4.46
CA ILE A 111 0.43 18.37 -3.68
C ILE A 111 1.77 18.44 -4.45
N ALA A 112 2.09 17.41 -5.25
CA ALA A 112 3.33 17.36 -6.03
C ALA A 112 3.43 18.53 -7.03
N GLN A 113 2.36 18.86 -7.74
CA GLN A 113 2.35 20.00 -8.68
C GLN A 113 2.49 21.36 -7.97
N VAL A 114 1.93 21.50 -6.76
CA VAL A 114 2.08 22.73 -5.96
C VAL A 114 3.53 22.87 -5.51
N ALA A 115 4.12 21.79 -4.99
CA ALA A 115 5.54 21.76 -4.61
C ALA A 115 6.46 22.13 -5.78
N LEU A 116 6.18 21.61 -6.99
CA LEU A 116 6.91 21.97 -8.20
C LEU A 116 6.84 23.48 -8.48
N VAL A 117 5.65 24.07 -8.49
CA VAL A 117 5.44 25.51 -8.76
C VAL A 117 6.12 26.37 -7.70
N MET A 118 6.05 25.96 -6.43
CA MET A 118 6.67 26.63 -5.29
C MET A 118 8.17 26.33 -5.16
N ARG A 119 8.74 25.51 -6.06
CA ARG A 119 10.17 25.12 -6.07
C ARG A 119 10.62 24.41 -4.80
N ILE A 120 9.74 23.63 -4.19
CA ILE A 120 10.05 22.76 -3.07
C ILE A 120 10.54 21.42 -3.64
N PRO A 121 11.78 20.98 -3.34
CA PRO A 121 12.29 19.70 -3.79
C PRO A 121 11.38 18.53 -3.35
N LEU A 122 10.83 17.82 -4.34
CA LEU A 122 9.94 16.69 -4.12
C LEU A 122 10.75 15.38 -4.05
N VAL A 123 10.40 14.53 -3.09
CA VAL A 123 10.92 13.19 -2.87
C VAL A 123 9.79 12.21 -3.14
N HIS A 124 9.94 11.39 -4.18
CA HIS A 124 8.91 10.44 -4.60
C HIS A 124 9.30 9.01 -4.22
N LEU A 125 8.42 8.35 -3.48
CA LEU A 125 8.54 6.95 -3.10
C LEU A 125 7.66 6.08 -3.99
N HIS A 126 8.12 4.87 -4.30
CA HIS A 126 7.41 3.88 -5.14
C HIS A 126 7.17 4.35 -6.60
N GLY A 127 8.05 5.21 -7.13
CA GLY A 127 8.09 5.53 -8.55
C GLY A 127 8.53 4.35 -9.43
N GLY A 128 8.13 4.36 -10.70
CA GLY A 128 8.57 3.37 -11.71
C GLY A 128 7.94 1.98 -11.61
N GLU A 129 7.03 1.74 -10.67
CA GLU A 129 6.16 0.55 -10.69
C GLU A 129 5.17 0.63 -11.86
N LEU A 130 4.52 -0.50 -12.18
CA LEU A 130 3.41 -0.56 -13.15
C LEU A 130 2.10 -0.95 -12.46
N SER A 131 1.01 -0.31 -12.89
CA SER A 131 -0.36 -0.71 -12.55
C SER A 131 -1.27 -0.47 -13.75
N GLU A 132 -1.18 -1.37 -14.75
CA GLU A 132 -1.87 -1.28 -16.05
C GLU A 132 -3.41 -1.23 -15.93
N GLY A 133 -3.93 -1.60 -14.76
CA GLY A 133 -5.33 -1.60 -14.38
C GLY A 133 -5.89 -0.28 -13.81
N ALA A 134 -5.14 0.82 -13.76
CA ALA A 134 -5.64 2.10 -13.23
C ALA A 134 -4.98 3.35 -13.84
N TYR A 135 -5.66 4.51 -13.82
CA TYR A 135 -5.07 5.80 -14.26
C TYR A 135 -3.91 6.26 -13.35
N ASP A 136 -3.78 5.65 -12.19
CA ASP A 136 -2.71 5.77 -11.21
C ASP A 136 -1.32 5.61 -11.87
N ASP A 137 -1.18 4.78 -12.92
CA ASP A 137 0.10 4.59 -13.61
C ASP A 137 0.62 5.91 -14.24
N ALA A 138 -0.26 6.61 -14.95
CA ALA A 138 0.05 7.91 -15.55
C ALA A 138 0.34 8.97 -14.48
N ILE A 139 -0.42 8.95 -13.37
CA ILE A 139 -0.19 9.85 -12.24
C ILE A 139 1.18 9.57 -11.61
N ARG A 140 1.53 8.31 -11.36
CA ARG A 140 2.80 7.88 -10.79
C ARG A 140 3.97 8.46 -11.58
N HIS A 141 3.92 8.31 -12.90
CA HIS A 141 4.98 8.78 -13.79
C HIS A 141 5.02 10.31 -13.90
N ALA A 142 3.87 10.98 -13.86
CA ALA A 142 3.82 12.44 -13.76
C ALA A 142 4.48 12.94 -12.46
N ILE A 143 4.17 12.32 -11.31
CA ILE A 143 4.81 12.62 -10.02
C ILE A 143 6.32 12.39 -10.11
N SER A 144 6.78 11.27 -10.67
CA SER A 144 8.21 11.02 -10.88
C SER A 144 8.86 12.15 -11.70
N LYS A 145 8.23 12.60 -12.81
CA LYS A 145 8.79 13.72 -13.59
C LYS A 145 8.82 15.05 -12.84
N MET A 146 8.01 15.25 -11.82
CA MET A 146 8.09 16.42 -10.94
C MET A 146 9.10 16.25 -9.79
N ALA A 147 9.43 15.02 -9.42
CA ALA A 147 10.29 14.72 -8.27
C ALA A 147 11.77 15.03 -8.51
N TYR A 148 12.46 15.44 -7.45
CA TYR A 148 13.90 15.68 -7.42
C TYR A 148 14.68 14.43 -6.99
N LEU A 149 14.22 13.73 -5.95
CA LEU A 149 14.79 12.44 -5.50
C LEU A 149 13.75 11.34 -5.63
N HIS A 150 14.23 10.12 -5.90
CA HIS A 150 13.39 8.95 -6.14
C HIS A 150 13.86 7.77 -5.29
N PHE A 151 12.94 7.22 -4.50
CA PHE A 151 13.16 6.03 -3.70
C PHE A 151 12.24 4.92 -4.19
N VAL A 152 12.81 3.98 -4.92
CA VAL A 152 12.06 2.91 -5.58
C VAL A 152 12.19 1.60 -4.83
N ALA A 153 11.22 0.71 -5.03
CA ALA A 153 11.15 -0.54 -4.28
C ALA A 153 11.93 -1.71 -4.89
N ALA A 154 12.37 -1.60 -6.15
CA ALA A 154 13.13 -2.66 -6.83
C ALA A 154 13.94 -2.11 -8.02
N GLU A 155 14.94 -2.88 -8.47
CA GLU A 155 15.84 -2.47 -9.55
C GLU A 155 15.14 -2.27 -10.91
N PRO A 156 14.16 -3.10 -11.32
CA PRO A 156 13.39 -2.83 -12.54
C PRO A 156 12.67 -1.47 -12.49
N TYR A 157 12.17 -1.06 -11.33
CA TYR A 157 11.53 0.24 -11.15
C TYR A 157 12.55 1.38 -11.21
N ARG A 158 13.75 1.17 -10.64
CA ARG A 158 14.87 2.11 -10.76
C ARG A 158 15.21 2.39 -12.22
N ARG A 159 15.35 1.33 -13.02
CA ARG A 159 15.63 1.43 -14.46
C ARG A 159 14.55 2.20 -15.19
N ARG A 160 13.28 1.96 -14.88
CA ARG A 160 12.15 2.68 -15.48
C ARG A 160 12.15 4.17 -15.14
N VAL A 161 12.43 4.53 -13.89
CA VAL A 161 12.56 5.94 -13.47
C VAL A 161 13.72 6.62 -14.23
N ILE A 162 14.86 5.94 -14.35
CA ILE A 162 16.00 6.44 -15.14
C ILE A 162 15.63 6.60 -16.62
N GLN A 163 14.92 5.63 -17.19
CA GLN A 163 14.43 5.68 -18.57
C GLN A 163 13.48 6.85 -18.83
N MET A 164 12.74 7.31 -17.82
CA MET A 164 11.93 8.52 -17.90
C MET A 164 12.77 9.83 -17.85
N GLY A 165 14.09 9.73 -17.88
CA GLY A 165 15.03 10.84 -17.93
C GLY A 165 15.39 11.40 -16.56
N GLU A 166 15.32 10.59 -15.52
CA GLU A 166 15.80 10.94 -14.18
C GLU A 166 17.27 10.51 -14.02
N HIS A 167 18.10 11.40 -13.48
CA HIS A 167 19.54 11.13 -13.37
C HIS A 167 19.81 9.96 -12.40
N PRO A 168 20.64 8.95 -12.77
CA PRO A 168 20.87 7.75 -11.94
C PRO A 168 21.35 8.01 -10.51
N SER A 169 22.03 9.14 -10.26
CA SER A 169 22.49 9.53 -8.91
C SER A 169 21.38 10.03 -7.99
N ARG A 170 20.16 10.23 -8.51
CA ARG A 170 18.98 10.68 -7.76
C ARG A 170 17.91 9.58 -7.62
N VAL A 171 18.19 8.39 -8.12
CA VAL A 171 17.28 7.24 -8.09
C VAL A 171 17.91 6.13 -7.27
N PHE A 172 17.32 5.85 -6.10
CA PHE A 172 17.81 4.91 -5.12
C PHE A 172 16.85 3.73 -5.01
N ASN A 173 17.35 2.51 -5.21
CA ASN A 173 16.61 1.30 -4.88
C ASN A 173 16.81 1.00 -3.40
N VAL A 174 15.78 1.21 -2.60
CA VAL A 174 15.83 1.06 -1.13
C VAL A 174 14.89 -0.04 -0.63
N GLY A 175 14.10 -0.66 -1.52
CA GLY A 175 13.02 -1.56 -1.13
C GLY A 175 11.72 -0.82 -0.79
N ALA A 176 10.66 -1.58 -0.57
CA ALA A 176 9.35 -1.07 -0.20
C ALA A 176 9.33 -0.61 1.26
N VAL A 177 8.95 0.64 1.49
CA VAL A 177 8.98 1.26 2.84
C VAL A 177 8.05 0.59 3.83
N GLY A 178 6.95 -0.01 3.36
CA GLY A 178 6.04 -0.79 4.21
C GLY A 178 6.69 -2.03 4.85
N LEU A 179 7.74 -2.57 4.23
CA LEU A 179 8.41 -3.77 4.75
C LEU A 179 9.21 -3.51 6.03
N ASP A 180 9.52 -2.26 6.37
CA ASP A 180 10.17 -1.91 7.63
C ASP A 180 9.38 -2.39 8.85
N HIS A 181 8.05 -2.48 8.72
CA HIS A 181 7.21 -3.03 9.78
C HIS A 181 7.51 -4.49 10.11
N LEU A 182 7.98 -5.29 9.16
CA LEU A 182 8.28 -6.71 9.37
C LEU A 182 9.33 -6.91 10.47
N LYS A 183 10.31 -6.00 10.54
CA LYS A 183 11.39 -6.04 11.52
C LYS A 183 11.06 -5.29 12.81
N ARG A 184 10.22 -4.26 12.73
CA ARG A 184 10.13 -3.23 13.77
C ARG A 184 8.80 -3.21 14.51
N THR A 185 7.74 -3.77 13.93
CA THR A 185 6.43 -3.82 14.58
C THR A 185 6.27 -5.10 15.37
N GLU A 186 5.98 -4.94 16.66
CA GLU A 186 5.70 -6.07 17.54
C GLU A 186 4.41 -6.78 17.12
N ARG A 187 4.55 -8.06 16.79
CA ARG A 187 3.43 -8.94 16.42
C ARG A 187 2.71 -9.44 17.66
N MET A 188 1.42 -9.69 17.51
CA MET A 188 0.60 -10.34 18.53
C MET A 188 0.92 -11.83 18.55
N SER A 189 0.96 -12.42 19.73
CA SER A 189 0.89 -13.88 19.87
C SER A 189 -0.45 -14.40 19.34
N LEU A 190 -0.52 -15.71 19.03
CA LEU A 190 -1.77 -16.34 18.59
C LEU A 190 -2.91 -16.11 19.60
N VAL A 191 -2.62 -16.20 20.90
CA VAL A 191 -3.62 -15.99 21.97
C VAL A 191 -4.15 -14.56 21.97
N GLU A 192 -3.26 -13.56 21.92
CA GLU A 192 -3.66 -12.15 21.86
C GLU A 192 -4.43 -11.85 20.57
N LEU A 193 -4.01 -12.43 19.45
CA LEU A 193 -4.68 -12.26 18.17
C LEU A 193 -6.11 -12.80 18.22
N GLN A 194 -6.29 -14.04 18.68
CA GLN A 194 -7.61 -14.67 18.84
C GLN A 194 -8.52 -13.86 19.78
N GLN A 195 -8.01 -13.40 20.92
CA GLN A 195 -8.75 -12.54 21.83
C GLN A 195 -9.15 -11.22 21.17
N SER A 196 -8.23 -10.60 20.42
CA SER A 196 -8.48 -9.32 19.76
C SER A 196 -9.50 -9.42 18.63
N LEU A 197 -9.63 -10.59 18.01
CA LEU A 197 -10.56 -10.87 16.92
C LEU A 197 -11.87 -11.50 17.41
N SER A 198 -11.93 -11.94 18.67
CA SER A 198 -13.01 -12.77 19.22
C SER A 198 -13.31 -13.98 18.32
N PHE A 199 -12.26 -14.61 17.79
CA PHE A 199 -12.38 -15.67 16.78
C PHE A 199 -11.30 -16.73 16.98
N ASP A 200 -11.67 -18.00 16.76
CA ASP A 200 -10.75 -19.13 16.95
C ASP A 200 -9.91 -19.39 15.71
N LEU A 201 -8.58 -19.29 15.87
CA LEU A 201 -7.57 -19.53 14.85
C LEU A 201 -6.68 -20.73 15.19
N SER A 202 -7.18 -21.66 16.01
CA SER A 202 -6.47 -22.88 16.40
C SER A 202 -6.32 -23.88 15.25
N ARG A 203 -7.24 -23.86 14.28
CA ARG A 203 -7.18 -24.64 13.05
C ARG A 203 -6.41 -23.89 11.95
N PRO A 204 -5.85 -24.59 10.94
CA PRO A 204 -5.29 -23.94 9.76
C PRO A 204 -6.27 -22.94 9.16
N PHE A 205 -5.80 -21.80 8.67
CA PHE A 205 -6.71 -20.77 8.18
C PHE A 205 -6.13 -20.01 6.99
N PHE A 206 -7.03 -19.44 6.18
CA PHE A 206 -6.69 -18.53 5.09
C PHE A 206 -6.90 -17.09 5.51
N MET A 207 -6.02 -16.21 5.05
CA MET A 207 -6.22 -14.77 5.08
C MET A 207 -6.67 -14.32 3.69
N VAL A 208 -7.86 -13.73 3.59
CA VAL A 208 -8.52 -13.45 2.31
C VAL A 208 -8.78 -11.96 2.15
N THR A 209 -8.36 -11.40 1.01
CA THR A 209 -8.69 -10.02 0.62
C THR A 209 -8.89 -9.94 -0.88
N TYR A 210 -10.13 -9.70 -1.32
CA TYR A 210 -10.46 -9.53 -2.72
C TYR A 210 -10.96 -8.11 -3.00
N HIS A 211 -10.47 -7.52 -4.08
CA HIS A 211 -10.85 -6.20 -4.58
C HIS A 211 -11.39 -6.34 -6.01
N PRO A 212 -12.54 -5.74 -6.33
CA PRO A 212 -13.05 -5.69 -7.70
C PRO A 212 -12.05 -5.10 -8.69
N VAL A 213 -11.98 -5.70 -9.89
CA VAL A 213 -11.17 -5.21 -11.00
C VAL A 213 -12.00 -4.20 -11.80
N THR A 214 -11.51 -2.97 -11.94
CA THR A 214 -12.30 -1.85 -12.49
C THR A 214 -12.07 -1.58 -13.99
N LEU A 215 -10.93 -2.00 -14.54
CA LEU A 215 -10.56 -1.73 -15.95
C LEU A 215 -10.80 -2.89 -16.92
N LEU A 216 -10.99 -4.11 -16.43
CA LEU A 216 -11.25 -5.29 -17.27
C LEU A 216 -12.75 -5.61 -17.24
N GLU A 217 -13.26 -6.21 -18.32
CA GLU A 217 -14.63 -6.76 -18.41
C GLU A 217 -14.76 -8.03 -17.55
N GLU A 218 -14.47 -7.92 -16.26
CA GLU A 218 -14.64 -8.97 -15.26
C GLU A 218 -15.84 -8.62 -14.39
N ASP A 219 -16.82 -9.51 -14.29
CA ASP A 219 -17.94 -9.33 -13.36
C ASP A 219 -17.44 -9.57 -11.92
N PRO A 220 -17.33 -8.52 -11.09
CA PRO A 220 -16.76 -8.66 -9.76
C PRO A 220 -17.61 -9.53 -8.84
N GLU A 221 -18.91 -9.64 -9.09
CA GLU A 221 -19.79 -10.53 -8.31
C GLU A 221 -19.55 -11.99 -8.66
N ALA A 222 -19.40 -12.29 -9.96
CA ALA A 222 -19.11 -13.65 -10.44
C ALA A 222 -17.76 -14.17 -9.94
N SER A 223 -16.71 -13.35 -10.01
CA SER A 223 -15.38 -13.73 -9.52
C SER A 223 -15.32 -13.89 -8.01
N PHE A 224 -16.03 -13.02 -7.27
CA PHE A 224 -16.10 -13.16 -5.82
C PHE A 224 -16.88 -14.43 -5.42
N GLU A 225 -17.97 -14.75 -6.11
CA GLU A 225 -18.71 -15.99 -5.91
C GLU A 225 -17.85 -17.23 -6.22
N ALA A 226 -17.06 -17.19 -7.29
CA ALA A 226 -16.09 -18.24 -7.61
C ALA A 226 -15.05 -18.45 -6.49
N LEU A 227 -14.57 -17.36 -5.87
CA LEU A 227 -13.70 -17.43 -4.70
C LEU A 227 -14.40 -18.08 -3.50
N LEU A 228 -15.64 -17.70 -3.18
CA LEU A 228 -16.39 -18.32 -2.08
C LEU A 228 -16.58 -19.83 -2.30
N GLN A 229 -16.96 -20.23 -3.52
CA GLN A 229 -17.11 -21.64 -3.89
C GLN A 229 -15.79 -22.42 -3.76
N ALA A 230 -14.66 -21.83 -4.12
CA ALA A 230 -13.36 -22.45 -3.95
C ALA A 230 -13.00 -22.62 -2.46
N LEU A 231 -13.32 -21.65 -1.61
CA LEU A 231 -13.10 -21.74 -0.16
C LEU A 231 -13.95 -22.83 0.51
N ASP A 232 -15.10 -23.18 -0.05
CA ASP A 232 -15.96 -24.27 0.43
C ASP A 232 -15.36 -25.66 0.17
N ALA A 233 -14.42 -25.79 -0.77
CA ALA A 233 -13.67 -27.03 -0.98
C ALA A 233 -12.68 -27.36 0.16
N PHE A 234 -12.45 -26.42 1.09
CA PHE A 234 -11.50 -26.54 2.20
C PHE A 234 -12.18 -26.36 3.57
N PRO A 235 -13.13 -27.23 3.97
CA PRO A 235 -13.94 -27.05 5.18
C PRO A 235 -13.14 -27.09 6.49
N GLU A 236 -11.97 -27.74 6.48
CA GLU A 236 -11.06 -27.83 7.63
C GLU A 236 -10.32 -26.51 7.91
N HIS A 237 -10.34 -25.56 6.97
CA HIS A 237 -9.68 -24.27 7.12
C HIS A 237 -10.66 -23.20 7.62
N ALA A 238 -10.25 -22.44 8.63
CA ALA A 238 -10.93 -21.18 8.93
C ALA A 238 -10.58 -20.11 7.88
N VAL A 239 -11.40 -19.06 7.79
CA VAL A 239 -11.23 -17.97 6.83
C VAL A 239 -11.33 -16.65 7.57
N VAL A 240 -10.26 -15.86 7.56
CA VAL A 240 -10.30 -14.45 7.96
C VAL A 240 -10.38 -13.63 6.67
N ILE A 241 -11.53 -13.02 6.42
CA ILE A 241 -11.77 -12.22 5.21
C ILE A 241 -11.91 -10.74 5.55
N THR A 242 -11.10 -9.89 4.91
CA THR A 242 -11.23 -8.44 5.03
C THR A 242 -12.08 -7.85 3.93
N TYR A 243 -12.72 -6.72 4.22
CA TYR A 243 -13.54 -6.01 3.24
C TYR A 243 -12.67 -5.45 2.10
N PRO A 244 -13.24 -5.27 0.90
CA PRO A 244 -12.53 -4.59 -0.20
C PRO A 244 -12.25 -3.12 0.13
N ASN A 245 -11.38 -2.49 -0.67
CA ASN A 245 -11.23 -1.05 -0.70
C ASN A 245 -12.52 -0.36 -1.15
N ALA A 246 -12.62 0.94 -0.88
CA ALA A 246 -13.77 1.76 -1.24
C ALA A 246 -13.89 2.09 -2.74
N ASP A 247 -13.08 1.45 -3.59
CA ASP A 247 -13.08 1.65 -5.03
C ASP A 247 -14.41 1.19 -5.67
N ASN A 248 -14.71 1.66 -6.88
CA ASN A 248 -15.93 1.34 -7.62
C ASN A 248 -16.13 -0.19 -7.70
N GLY A 249 -17.32 -0.66 -7.29
CA GLY A 249 -17.66 -2.09 -7.25
C GLY A 249 -17.41 -2.78 -5.89
N GLY A 250 -16.55 -2.22 -5.01
CA GLY A 250 -16.26 -2.82 -3.68
C GLY A 250 -17.51 -2.99 -2.82
N ARG A 251 -18.44 -2.02 -2.90
CA ARG A 251 -19.72 -2.07 -2.19
C ARG A 251 -20.64 -3.22 -2.64
N ALA A 252 -20.48 -3.74 -3.85
CA ALA A 252 -21.36 -4.80 -4.38
C ALA A 252 -21.06 -6.19 -3.80
N ILE A 253 -19.81 -6.42 -3.39
CA ILE A 253 -19.39 -7.73 -2.82
C ILE A 253 -19.53 -7.80 -1.30
N ILE A 254 -19.61 -6.65 -0.59
CA ILE A 254 -19.75 -6.61 0.88
C ILE A 254 -20.97 -7.40 1.37
N PRO A 255 -22.19 -7.23 0.82
CA PRO A 255 -23.34 -8.00 1.29
C PRO A 255 -23.17 -9.51 1.13
N ARG A 256 -22.47 -9.96 0.08
CA ARG A 256 -22.18 -11.38 -0.16
C ARG A 256 -21.16 -11.93 0.85
N LEU A 257 -20.11 -11.16 1.11
CA LEU A 257 -19.10 -11.45 2.12
C LEU A 257 -19.75 -11.59 3.51
N GLU A 258 -20.60 -10.63 3.88
CA GLU A 258 -21.32 -10.64 5.17
C GLU A 258 -22.28 -11.83 5.27
N ALA A 259 -23.02 -12.13 4.20
CA ALA A 259 -23.91 -13.29 4.15
C ALA A 259 -23.14 -14.61 4.30
N TYR A 260 -21.99 -14.76 3.63
CA TYR A 260 -21.14 -15.94 3.74
C TYR A 260 -20.58 -16.13 5.16
N ALA A 261 -20.11 -15.05 5.78
CA ALA A 261 -19.65 -15.10 7.18
C ALA A 261 -20.79 -15.43 8.16
N ALA A 262 -21.99 -14.87 7.94
CA ALA A 262 -23.17 -15.16 8.75
C ALA A 262 -23.66 -16.62 8.61
N ALA A 263 -23.48 -17.23 7.43
CA ALA A 263 -23.79 -18.64 7.20
C ALA A 263 -22.78 -19.59 7.88
N HIS A 264 -21.55 -19.13 8.13
CA HIS A 264 -20.46 -19.94 8.67
C HIS A 264 -19.73 -19.29 9.88
N PRO A 265 -20.43 -18.86 10.95
CA PRO A 265 -19.87 -17.98 11.98
C PRO A 265 -18.75 -18.61 12.82
N GLN A 266 -18.62 -19.94 12.82
CA GLN A 266 -17.54 -20.67 13.51
C GLN A 266 -16.31 -20.92 12.62
N ARG A 267 -16.41 -20.66 11.30
CA ARG A 267 -15.35 -20.92 10.31
C ARG A 267 -14.89 -19.64 9.62
N VAL A 268 -15.75 -18.64 9.46
CA VAL A 268 -15.49 -17.44 8.68
C VAL A 268 -15.63 -16.20 9.56
N LEU A 269 -14.57 -15.41 9.62
CA LEU A 269 -14.55 -14.07 10.21
C LEU A 269 -14.50 -13.03 9.09
N ALA A 270 -15.60 -12.29 8.92
CA ALA A 270 -15.62 -11.07 8.12
C ALA A 270 -15.25 -9.86 8.99
N ILE A 271 -14.26 -9.07 8.56
CA ILE A 271 -13.83 -7.88 9.30
C ILE A 271 -13.51 -6.71 8.36
N PRO A 272 -14.00 -5.47 8.61
CA PRO A 272 -13.72 -4.34 7.74
C PRO A 272 -12.23 -4.02 7.57
N SER A 273 -11.46 -4.17 8.65
CA SER A 273 -10.02 -3.96 8.63
C SER A 273 -9.36 -4.65 9.82
N LEU A 274 -8.25 -5.33 9.56
CA LEU A 274 -7.37 -5.84 10.61
C LEU A 274 -6.53 -4.71 11.23
N GLY A 275 -6.31 -3.62 10.50
CA GLY A 275 -5.24 -2.68 10.82
C GLY A 275 -3.86 -3.35 10.68
N PHE A 276 -2.81 -2.54 10.76
CA PHE A 276 -1.48 -3.00 10.39
C PHE A 276 -0.95 -4.09 11.34
N ARG A 277 -1.08 -3.89 12.66
CA ARG A 277 -0.55 -4.83 13.67
C ARG A 277 -1.21 -6.21 13.60
N ARG A 278 -2.54 -6.29 13.52
CA ARG A 278 -3.22 -7.60 13.39
C ARG A 278 -2.88 -8.24 12.05
N TYR A 279 -2.84 -7.47 10.95
CA TYR A 279 -2.49 -8.02 9.64
C TYR A 279 -1.11 -8.70 9.65
N LEU A 280 -0.08 -8.02 10.17
CA LEU A 280 1.26 -8.61 10.31
C LEU A 280 1.35 -9.80 11.27
N SER A 281 0.36 -9.95 12.16
CA SER A 281 0.29 -11.07 13.11
C SER A 281 -0.45 -12.26 12.50
N VAL A 282 -1.48 -12.01 11.69
CA VAL A 282 -2.30 -13.01 11.00
C VAL A 282 -1.50 -13.68 9.87
N VAL A 283 -0.85 -12.89 9.01
CA VAL A 283 -0.16 -13.39 7.80
C VAL A 283 0.83 -14.53 8.09
N PRO A 284 1.82 -14.39 8.99
CA PRO A 284 2.81 -15.45 9.23
C PRO A 284 2.22 -16.74 9.84
N LEU A 285 0.97 -16.72 10.28
CA LEU A 285 0.26 -17.87 10.84
C LEU A 285 -0.73 -18.49 9.84
N ALA A 286 -1.01 -17.81 8.73
CA ALA A 286 -1.95 -18.27 7.71
C ALA A 286 -1.33 -19.42 6.89
N ALA A 287 -2.18 -20.37 6.49
CA ALA A 287 -1.79 -21.44 5.57
C ALA A 287 -1.52 -20.88 4.17
N ALA A 288 -2.29 -19.87 3.75
CA ALA A 288 -2.07 -19.10 2.54
C ALA A 288 -2.77 -17.74 2.65
N VAL A 289 -2.27 -16.76 1.90
CA VAL A 289 -2.97 -15.50 1.61
C VAL A 289 -3.63 -15.61 0.25
N ILE A 290 -4.93 -15.33 0.15
CA ILE A 290 -5.72 -15.57 -1.05
C ILE A 290 -6.45 -14.28 -1.45
N GLY A 291 -6.46 -13.97 -2.73
CA GLY A 291 -7.21 -12.83 -3.27
C GLY A 291 -6.38 -12.07 -4.29
N ASN A 292 -6.46 -10.75 -4.28
CA ASN A 292 -5.75 -9.93 -5.27
C ASN A 292 -5.27 -8.58 -4.67
N SER A 293 -5.03 -8.58 -3.36
CA SER A 293 -4.42 -7.44 -2.68
C SER A 293 -2.95 -7.31 -3.06
N SER A 294 -2.45 -6.07 -3.09
CA SER A 294 -1.03 -5.79 -3.29
C SER A 294 -0.16 -6.46 -2.24
N SER A 295 -0.72 -6.74 -1.06
CA SER A 295 0.05 -7.34 0.02
C SER A 295 0.45 -8.78 -0.20
N GLY A 296 -0.33 -9.53 -0.97
CA GLY A 296 0.08 -10.86 -1.44
C GLY A 296 1.37 -10.83 -2.28
N ILE A 297 1.66 -9.68 -2.91
CA ILE A 297 2.81 -9.50 -3.80
C ILE A 297 3.99 -8.84 -3.09
N ILE A 298 3.71 -7.87 -2.21
CA ILE A 298 4.75 -7.04 -1.56
C ILE A 298 5.11 -7.59 -0.19
N GLU A 299 4.19 -7.63 0.77
CA GLU A 299 4.49 -7.98 2.17
C GLU A 299 4.59 -9.48 2.41
N VAL A 300 3.64 -10.26 1.89
CA VAL A 300 3.49 -11.69 2.20
C VAL A 300 4.71 -12.54 1.85
N PRO A 301 5.41 -12.33 0.72
CA PRO A 301 6.62 -13.10 0.41
C PRO A 301 7.72 -12.98 1.46
N ALA A 302 7.80 -11.87 2.20
CA ALA A 302 8.81 -11.73 3.25
C ALA A 302 8.55 -12.62 4.47
N PHE A 303 7.36 -13.20 4.61
CA PHE A 303 7.03 -14.16 5.65
C PHE A 303 7.23 -15.62 5.23
N GLY A 304 7.58 -15.88 3.96
CA GLY A 304 7.61 -17.24 3.42
C GLY A 304 6.23 -17.91 3.44
N VAL A 305 5.16 -17.11 3.36
CA VAL A 305 3.77 -17.60 3.30
C VAL A 305 3.35 -17.60 1.84
N PRO A 306 2.69 -18.67 1.35
CA PRO A 306 2.25 -18.70 -0.03
C PRO A 306 1.10 -17.73 -0.29
N THR A 307 1.06 -17.19 -1.50
CA THR A 307 -0.04 -16.36 -1.99
C THR A 307 -0.71 -17.00 -3.20
N VAL A 308 -2.04 -17.02 -3.20
CA VAL A 308 -2.85 -17.25 -4.42
C VAL A 308 -3.35 -15.88 -4.90
N ASN A 309 -2.78 -15.40 -6.00
CA ASN A 309 -3.15 -14.14 -6.64
C ASN A 309 -4.18 -14.37 -7.74
N ILE A 310 -5.36 -13.77 -7.60
CA ILE A 310 -6.54 -14.04 -8.41
C ILE A 310 -6.74 -12.94 -9.44
N GLY A 311 -6.82 -13.34 -10.71
CA GLY A 311 -7.09 -12.43 -11.82
C GLY A 311 -5.97 -11.43 -12.08
N ALA A 312 -6.30 -10.35 -12.78
CA ALA A 312 -5.30 -9.47 -13.38
C ALA A 312 -5.03 -8.17 -12.60
N ARG A 313 -5.59 -8.00 -11.39
CA ARG A 313 -5.41 -6.75 -10.61
C ARG A 313 -3.95 -6.41 -10.34
N GLN A 314 -3.11 -7.43 -10.13
CA GLN A 314 -1.67 -7.26 -9.84
C GLN A 314 -0.78 -7.46 -11.07
N ALA A 315 -1.35 -7.58 -12.27
CA ALA A 315 -0.58 -7.80 -13.50
C ALA A 315 0.49 -6.70 -13.71
N GLY A 316 1.67 -7.12 -14.16
CA GLY A 316 2.81 -6.23 -14.40
C GLY A 316 3.70 -5.94 -13.18
N ARG A 317 3.27 -6.31 -11.97
CA ARG A 317 4.11 -6.21 -10.76
C ARG A 317 5.16 -7.32 -10.71
N LEU A 318 6.30 -7.04 -10.08
CA LEU A 318 7.25 -8.09 -9.73
C LEU A 318 6.61 -9.04 -8.74
N SER A 319 6.74 -10.34 -8.97
CA SER A 319 6.17 -11.37 -8.12
C SER A 319 7.27 -12.32 -7.67
N ALA A 320 7.20 -12.75 -6.41
CA ALA A 320 8.12 -13.74 -5.86
C ALA A 320 7.65 -15.16 -6.21
N GLU A 321 8.53 -16.15 -6.14
CA GLU A 321 8.18 -17.56 -6.43
C GLU A 321 7.13 -18.13 -5.45
N SER A 322 6.95 -17.50 -4.29
CA SER A 322 5.89 -17.84 -3.32
C SER A 322 4.49 -17.39 -3.73
N VAL A 323 4.34 -16.69 -4.86
CA VAL A 323 3.06 -16.22 -5.38
C VAL A 323 2.65 -17.08 -6.57
N LEU A 324 1.43 -17.61 -6.51
CA LEU A 324 0.83 -18.38 -7.58
C LEU A 324 -0.36 -17.63 -8.17
N ASP A 325 -0.25 -17.24 -9.43
CA ASP A 325 -1.34 -16.62 -10.17
C ASP A 325 -2.39 -17.65 -10.60
N CYS A 326 -3.66 -17.28 -10.57
CA CYS A 326 -4.75 -18.10 -11.09
C CYS A 326 -5.87 -17.27 -11.73
N GLU A 327 -6.61 -17.92 -12.63
CA GLU A 327 -7.83 -17.37 -13.21
C GLU A 327 -8.92 -17.20 -12.13
N PRO A 328 -9.80 -16.19 -12.25
CA PRO A 328 -10.88 -15.91 -11.30
C PRO A 328 -12.07 -16.88 -11.46
N THR A 329 -11.79 -18.18 -11.50
CA THR A 329 -12.79 -19.26 -11.60
C THR A 329 -12.68 -20.19 -10.40
N SER A 330 -13.81 -20.79 -9.98
CA SER A 330 -13.82 -21.67 -8.80
C SER A 330 -12.82 -22.82 -8.96
N GLN A 331 -12.73 -23.41 -10.16
CA GLN A 331 -11.76 -24.45 -10.48
C GLN A 331 -10.31 -23.95 -10.41
N GLY A 332 -10.00 -22.81 -11.04
CA GLY A 332 -8.66 -22.24 -11.05
C GLY A 332 -8.17 -21.89 -9.65
N ILE A 333 -9.03 -21.27 -8.84
CA ILE A 333 -8.73 -20.90 -7.46
C ILE A 333 -8.54 -22.15 -6.59
N THR A 334 -9.42 -23.16 -6.72
CA THR A 334 -9.29 -24.42 -5.96
C THR A 334 -7.96 -25.12 -6.26
N GLN A 335 -7.61 -25.27 -7.54
CA GLN A 335 -6.34 -25.90 -7.94
C GLN A 335 -5.12 -25.11 -7.45
N ALA A 336 -5.21 -23.78 -7.46
CA ALA A 336 -4.14 -22.93 -6.92
C ALA A 336 -3.98 -23.13 -5.41
N ILE A 337 -5.08 -23.17 -4.65
CA ILE A 337 -5.06 -23.44 -3.20
C ILE A 337 -4.45 -24.82 -2.93
N GLU A 338 -4.87 -25.87 -3.64
CA GLU A 338 -4.30 -27.22 -3.50
C GLU A 338 -2.78 -27.23 -3.75
N LYS A 339 -2.33 -26.52 -4.78
CA LYS A 339 -0.89 -26.43 -5.12
C LYS A 339 -0.10 -25.71 -4.03
N VAL A 340 -0.58 -24.56 -3.52
CA VAL A 340 0.17 -23.81 -2.50
C VAL A 340 0.21 -24.52 -1.14
N LEU A 341 -0.76 -25.38 -0.86
CA LEU A 341 -0.77 -26.23 0.34
C LEU A 341 0.12 -27.47 0.21
N SER A 342 0.67 -27.75 -0.97
CA SER A 342 1.52 -28.92 -1.18
C SER A 342 2.89 -28.78 -0.50
N PRO A 343 3.50 -29.89 -0.03
CA PRO A 343 4.85 -29.85 0.55
C PRO A 343 5.90 -29.27 -0.41
N ALA A 344 5.77 -29.55 -1.71
CA ALA A 344 6.68 -29.03 -2.73
C ALA A 344 6.65 -27.49 -2.82
N PHE A 345 5.46 -26.88 -2.66
CA PHE A 345 5.35 -25.43 -2.68
C PHE A 345 5.83 -24.80 -1.36
N ALA A 346 5.63 -25.48 -0.22
CA ALA A 346 6.18 -25.05 1.06
C ALA A 346 7.72 -24.96 1.03
N ASP A 347 8.39 -25.85 0.30
CA ASP A 347 9.84 -25.76 0.10
C ASP A 347 10.25 -24.55 -0.75
N VAL A 348 9.50 -24.20 -1.80
CA VAL A 348 9.71 -22.97 -2.57
C VAL A 348 9.57 -21.73 -1.68
N CYS A 349 8.55 -21.69 -0.84
CA CYS A 349 8.30 -20.56 0.06
C CYS A 349 9.39 -20.36 1.12
N ARG A 350 10.11 -21.41 1.51
CA ARG A 350 11.14 -21.34 2.56
C ARG A 350 12.36 -20.54 2.14
N ASP A 351 12.74 -20.66 0.87
CA ASP A 351 13.94 -20.05 0.31
C ASP A 351 13.62 -18.80 -0.54
N VAL A 352 12.37 -18.32 -0.49
CA VAL A 352 11.90 -17.23 -1.34
C VAL A 352 12.63 -15.91 -1.02
N VAL A 353 13.06 -15.22 -2.07
CA VAL A 353 13.59 -13.86 -1.96
C VAL A 353 12.48 -12.88 -2.34
N ASN A 354 12.17 -11.96 -1.42
CA ASN A 354 11.23 -10.89 -1.71
C ASN A 354 11.88 -9.83 -2.63
N PRO A 355 11.38 -9.61 -3.86
CA PRO A 355 11.96 -8.65 -4.81
C PRO A 355 11.84 -7.19 -4.35
N TYR A 356 10.98 -6.90 -3.37
CA TYR A 356 10.76 -5.57 -2.82
C TYR A 356 11.67 -5.25 -1.62
N GLY A 357 12.64 -6.10 -1.29
CA GLY A 357 13.59 -5.88 -0.20
C GLY A 357 13.17 -6.53 1.12
N GLN A 358 13.84 -6.13 2.20
CA GLN A 358 13.78 -6.84 3.49
C GLN A 358 13.50 -5.91 4.69
N GLY A 359 12.98 -4.70 4.46
CA GLY A 359 12.51 -3.82 5.55
C GLY A 359 13.57 -2.95 6.23
N ASP A 360 14.42 -2.30 5.44
CA ASP A 360 15.43 -1.33 5.88
C ASP A 360 15.38 -0.02 5.05
N ALA A 361 14.25 0.20 4.38
CA ALA A 361 14.04 1.31 3.47
C ALA A 361 13.93 2.63 4.24
N ALA A 362 13.21 2.68 5.37
CA ALA A 362 12.99 3.92 6.11
C ALA A 362 14.31 4.55 6.59
N ALA A 363 15.18 3.74 7.20
CA ALA A 363 16.49 4.19 7.66
C ALA A 363 17.41 4.60 6.50
N SER A 364 17.32 3.90 5.36
CA SER A 364 18.09 4.24 4.16
C SER A 364 17.66 5.57 3.54
N ILE A 365 16.35 5.81 3.49
CA ILE A 365 15.78 7.08 3.02
C ILE A 365 16.20 8.21 3.96
N ALA A 366 16.01 8.07 5.28
CA ALA A 366 16.36 9.10 6.26
C ALA A 366 17.82 9.56 6.13
N ARG A 367 18.79 8.63 6.02
CA ARG A 367 20.21 8.96 5.81
C ARG A 367 20.47 9.79 4.55
N VAL A 368 19.76 9.49 3.47
CA VAL A 368 19.87 10.29 2.23
C VAL A 368 19.24 11.66 2.45
N LEU A 369 18.09 11.76 3.14
CA LEU A 369 17.44 13.05 3.44
C LEU A 369 18.30 13.95 4.34
N GLU A 370 19.10 13.37 5.24
CA GLU A 370 20.05 14.11 6.10
C GLU A 370 21.18 14.75 5.28
N THR A 371 21.68 14.02 4.28
CA THR A 371 22.95 14.35 3.61
C THR A 371 22.81 14.86 2.19
N CYS A 372 21.62 14.76 1.56
CA CYS A 372 21.46 15.11 0.16
C CYS A 372 21.72 16.60 -0.13
N ASP A 373 22.26 16.87 -1.31
CA ASP A 373 22.48 18.22 -1.82
C ASP A 373 21.27 18.69 -2.65
N LEU A 374 20.69 19.81 -2.22
CA LEU A 374 19.51 20.43 -2.82
C LEU A 374 19.85 21.67 -3.66
N SER A 375 21.14 22.01 -3.80
CA SER A 375 21.57 23.19 -4.57
C SER A 375 21.55 22.98 -6.08
N GLY A 376 21.48 21.71 -6.54
CA GLY A 376 21.50 21.34 -7.95
C GLY A 376 20.19 21.61 -8.68
N HIS A 377 20.27 21.97 -9.96
CA HIS A 377 19.11 22.02 -10.84
C HIS A 377 18.77 20.61 -11.37
N LYS A 378 17.49 20.35 -11.65
CA LYS A 378 17.07 19.13 -12.34
C LYS A 378 17.26 19.31 -13.85
N SER A 379 17.99 18.37 -14.47
CA SER A 379 18.13 18.23 -15.92
C SER A 379 17.55 16.89 -16.37
N PHE A 380 17.15 16.80 -17.63
CA PHE A 380 16.77 15.53 -18.24
C PHE A 380 18.03 14.69 -18.48
N TYR A 381 17.97 13.41 -18.12
CA TYR A 381 19.02 12.44 -18.40
C TYR A 381 18.68 11.66 -19.67
N ASP A 382 19.37 11.97 -20.78
CA ASP A 382 19.25 11.18 -22.00
C ASP A 382 20.01 9.86 -21.83
N LEU A 383 19.39 8.76 -22.24
CA LEU A 383 20.06 7.45 -22.28
C LEU A 383 21.07 7.44 -23.44
N ASP A 384 22.20 6.78 -23.20
CA ASP A 384 23.23 6.55 -24.23
C ASP A 384 22.77 5.65 -25.38
#